data_AF-A0A7I4YG21-F1
#
_entry.id   AF-A0A7I4YG21-F1
#
_cell.length_a   1.000
_cell.length_b   1.000
_cell.length_c   1.000
_cell.angle_alpha   90.00
_cell.angle_beta   90.00
_cell.angle_gamma   90.00
#
_symmetry.space_group_name_H-M   'P 1'
#
loop_
_entity.id
_entity.type
_entity.pdbx_description
1 polymer ?
#
loop_
_entity_poly.entity_id
_entity_poly.type
_entity_poly.pdbx_seq_one_letter_code
_entity_poly.pdbx_strand_id
1 'polypeptide(L)'
;MKQAELCNNSLFVTMDEVDVAMHIQPLVEAVKDLREQLNVVAVGLNSKIDALADMLTRQSDTINRKVELLMERTQPKSNCLFCLIEDNKDCHPTGRCCRYPDAVSRAVRASNLNLCNRCLQPRHREDCGILCTYFGREHNVLLCPSKLSQSTGSLKRKKF
;
A
#
# COMPACT_ATOMS: atom_id res chain seq x y z
N MET A 1 79.99 56.30 29.81
CA MET A 1 79.20 55.32 30.58
C MET A 1 77.82 55.09 29.93
N LYS A 2 77.75 54.51 28.72
CA LYS A 2 76.49 54.07 28.08
C LYS A 2 76.79 52.93 27.10
N GLN A 3 77.03 51.73 27.64
CA GLN A 3 77.12 50.48 26.88
C GLN A 3 77.15 49.33 27.90
N ALA A 4 76.05 49.12 28.63
CA ALA A 4 75.92 47.97 29.54
C ALA A 4 74.47 47.55 29.88
N GLU A 5 73.44 48.08 29.21
CA GLU A 5 72.03 47.82 29.59
C GLU A 5 71.18 47.21 28.48
N LEU A 6 71.78 46.67 27.41
CA LEU A 6 71.04 46.06 26.30
C LEU A 6 71.17 44.52 26.20
N CYS A 7 71.94 43.86 27.08
CA CYS A 7 72.08 42.40 27.05
C CYS A 7 71.26 41.63 28.09
N ASN A 8 70.60 42.29 29.05
CA ASN A 8 69.92 41.57 30.14
C ASN A 8 68.40 41.41 29.99
N ASN A 9 67.78 42.04 28.98
CA ASN A 9 66.34 41.90 28.75
C ASN A 9 65.97 40.83 27.70
N SER A 10 66.93 40.16 27.07
CA SER A 10 66.66 39.11 26.07
C SER A 10 66.82 37.68 26.60
N LEU A 11 67.29 37.49 27.83
CA LEU A 11 67.60 36.16 28.39
C LEU A 11 66.53 35.63 29.37
N PHE A 12 65.61 36.48 29.82
CA PHE A 12 64.53 36.10 30.76
C PHE A 12 63.23 35.67 30.05
N VAL A 13 63.26 35.47 28.73
CA VAL A 13 62.09 34.98 27.98
C VAL A 13 62.03 33.44 27.97
N THR A 14 63.06 32.71 28.41
CA THR A 14 63.29 31.35 27.86
C THR A 14 63.21 30.18 28.85
N MET A 15 62.34 30.22 29.87
CA MET A 15 62.08 29.01 30.68
C MET A 15 60.59 28.69 30.78
N ASP A 16 59.74 29.68 31.06
CA ASP A 16 58.28 29.51 31.09
C ASP A 16 57.66 29.24 29.71
N GLU A 17 58.11 29.93 28.64
CA GLU A 17 57.63 29.68 27.27
C GLU A 17 58.03 28.29 26.74
N VAL A 18 59.18 27.78 27.20
CA VAL A 18 59.71 26.48 26.79
C VAL A 18 58.93 25.34 27.46
N ASP A 19 58.59 25.48 28.74
CA ASP A 19 57.73 24.52 29.46
C ASP A 19 56.29 24.50 28.93
N VAL A 20 55.74 25.67 28.57
CA VAL A 20 54.43 25.78 27.89
C VAL A 20 54.47 25.08 26.53
N ALA A 21 55.51 25.31 25.73
CA ALA A 21 55.65 24.68 24.42
C ALA A 21 55.87 23.16 24.51
N MET A 22 56.61 22.67 25.50
CA MET A 22 56.91 21.24 25.66
C MET A 22 55.74 20.43 26.22
N HIS A 23 54.93 21.00 27.11
CA HIS A 23 53.88 20.26 27.81
C HIS A 23 52.45 20.61 27.37
N ILE A 24 52.16 21.86 26.99
CA ILE A 24 50.80 22.29 26.67
C ILE A 24 50.49 22.12 25.17
N GLN A 25 51.47 22.36 24.29
CA GLN A 25 51.26 22.22 22.84
C GLN A 25 50.81 20.81 22.41
N PRO A 26 51.41 19.71 22.91
CA PRO A 26 50.95 18.35 22.55
C PRO A 26 49.52 18.07 23.01
N LEU A 27 49.09 18.64 24.15
CA LEU A 27 47.72 18.51 24.65
C LEU A 27 46.73 19.27 23.76
N VAL A 28 47.09 20.47 23.30
CA VAL A 28 46.26 21.25 22.37
C VAL A 28 46.08 20.50 21.04
N GLU A 29 47.14 19.88 20.53
CA GLU A 29 47.07 19.05 19.31
C GLU A 29 46.20 17.81 19.52
N ALA A 30 46.35 17.09 20.63
CA ALA A 30 45.50 15.94 20.96
C ALA A 30 44.01 16.32 21.09
N VAL A 31 43.69 17.46 21.69
CA VAL A 31 42.30 17.95 21.79
C VAL A 31 41.74 18.31 20.41
N LYS A 32 42.55 18.91 19.53
CA LYS A 32 42.14 19.18 18.15
C LYS A 32 41.86 17.89 17.38
N ASP A 33 42.71 16.88 17.53
CA ASP A 33 42.53 15.58 16.88
C ASP A 33 41.27 14.88 17.39
N LEU A 34 41.05 14.86 18.70
CA LEU A 34 39.82 14.32 19.30
C LEU A 34 38.55 15.03 18.79
N ARG A 35 38.61 16.37 18.65
CA ARG A 35 37.50 17.14 18.09
C ARG A 35 37.22 16.74 16.65
N GLU A 36 38.26 16.52 15.85
CA GLU A 36 38.10 16.10 14.45
C GLU A 36 37.55 14.67 14.35
N GLN A 37 38.07 13.74 15.15
CA GLN A 37 37.52 12.38 15.24
C GLN A 37 36.05 12.39 15.65
N LEU A 38 35.67 13.24 16.63
CA LEU A 38 34.28 13.39 17.04
C LEU A 38 33.39 13.94 15.92
N ASN A 39 33.88 14.90 15.13
CA ASN A 39 33.15 15.41 13.96
C ASN A 39 32.94 14.32 12.90
N VAL A 40 33.97 13.54 12.60
CA VAL A 40 33.89 12.41 11.67
C VAL A 40 32.85 11.39 12.15
N VAL A 41 32.86 11.07 13.45
CA VAL A 41 31.88 10.16 14.05
C VAL A 41 30.47 10.73 13.99
N ALA A 42 30.28 12.03 14.27
CA ALA A 42 28.98 12.68 14.21
C ALA A 42 28.39 12.68 12.80
N VAL A 43 29.19 13.02 11.78
CA VAL A 43 28.78 12.97 10.36
C VAL A 43 28.49 11.52 9.93
N GLY A 44 29.33 10.57 10.35
CA GLY A 44 29.13 9.15 10.09
C GLY A 44 27.85 8.59 10.73
N LEU A 45 27.49 9.06 11.92
CA LEU A 45 26.23 8.69 12.58
C LEU A 45 25.02 9.31 11.87
N ASN A 46 25.07 10.59 11.52
CA ASN A 46 23.98 11.28 10.83
C ASN A 46 23.66 10.58 9.49
N SER A 47 24.67 10.30 8.68
CA SER A 47 24.47 9.57 7.41
C SER A 47 23.86 8.18 7.59
N LYS A 48 24.22 7.46 8.67
CA LYS A 48 23.59 6.17 8.99
C LYS A 48 22.14 6.33 9.44
N ILE A 49 21.84 7.36 10.22
CA ILE A 49 20.47 7.68 10.65
C ILE A 49 19.61 8.00 9.43
N ASP A 50 20.11 8.82 8.51
CA ASP A 50 19.40 9.16 7.26
C ASP A 50 19.14 7.91 6.42
N ALA A 51 20.15 7.04 6.26
CA ALA A 51 19.98 5.78 5.54
C ALA A 51 18.94 4.84 6.18
N LEU A 52 18.90 4.78 7.52
CA LEU A 52 17.90 4.02 8.26
C LEU A 52 16.50 4.62 8.10
N ALA A 53 16.38 5.94 8.18
CA ALA A 53 15.11 6.65 7.98
C ALA A 53 14.54 6.41 6.57
N ASP A 54 15.40 6.47 5.55
CA ASP A 54 15.01 6.18 4.18
C ASP A 54 14.58 4.71 4.00
N MET A 55 15.31 3.78 4.60
CA MET A 55 14.96 2.36 4.56
C MET A 55 13.60 2.10 5.21
N LEU A 56 13.36 2.67 6.39
CA LEU A 56 12.08 2.55 7.11
C LEU A 56 10.93 3.16 6.31
N THR A 57 11.14 4.32 5.69
CA THR A 57 10.14 4.97 4.84
C THR A 57 9.76 4.06 3.67
N ARG A 58 10.74 3.51 2.95
CA ARG A 58 10.50 2.57 1.84
C ARG A 58 9.79 1.28 2.28
N GLN A 59 10.12 0.76 3.46
CA GLN A 59 9.43 -0.40 4.02
C GLN A 59 7.99 -0.07 4.38
N SER A 60 7.74 1.09 5.00
CA SER A 60 6.39 1.56 5.33
C SER A 60 5.53 1.68 4.07
N ASP A 61 6.04 2.32 3.01
CA ASP A 61 5.33 2.45 1.73
C ASP A 61 5.00 1.09 1.12
N THR A 62 5.93 0.13 1.21
CA THR A 62 5.72 -1.22 0.70
C THR A 62 4.64 -1.95 1.47
N ILE A 63 4.59 -1.80 2.80
CA ILE A 63 3.55 -2.38 3.65
C ILE A 63 2.20 -1.75 3.34
N ASN A 64 2.13 -0.42 3.26
CA ASN A 64 0.89 0.31 2.97
C ASN A 64 0.28 -0.15 1.65
N ARG A 65 1.08 -0.25 0.58
CA ARG A 65 0.61 -0.78 -0.72
C ARG A 65 0.08 -2.21 -0.64
N LYS A 66 0.74 -3.08 0.14
CA LYS A 66 0.26 -4.46 0.34
C LYS A 66 -1.05 -4.50 1.11
N VAL A 67 -1.20 -3.66 2.13
CA VAL A 67 -2.43 -3.55 2.92
C VAL A 67 -3.58 -3.04 2.06
N GLU A 68 -3.36 -1.99 1.25
CA GLU A 68 -4.36 -1.48 0.30
C GLU A 68 -4.83 -2.58 -0.66
N LEU A 69 -3.91 -3.32 -1.27
CA LEU A 69 -4.25 -4.45 -2.16
C LEU A 69 -5.05 -5.56 -1.45
N LEU A 70 -4.74 -5.83 -0.18
CA LEU A 70 -5.50 -6.80 0.62
C LEU A 70 -6.91 -6.28 0.91
N MET A 71 -7.06 -4.99 1.21
CA MET A 71 -8.38 -4.39 1.44
C MET A 71 -9.26 -4.44 0.18
N GLU A 72 -8.70 -4.16 -0.99
CA GLU A 72 -9.43 -4.26 -2.27
C GLU A 72 -9.89 -5.69 -2.56
N ARG A 73 -9.03 -6.68 -2.30
CA ARG A 73 -9.32 -8.09 -2.59
C ARG A 73 -10.27 -8.73 -1.59
N THR A 74 -10.22 -8.31 -0.34
CA THR A 74 -11.05 -8.85 0.74
C THR A 74 -12.37 -8.11 0.93
N GLN A 75 -12.64 -7.08 0.10
CA GLN A 75 -13.92 -6.39 0.13
C GLN A 75 -15.07 -7.41 0.03
N PRO A 76 -16.00 -7.44 1.00
CA PRO A 76 -17.08 -8.40 0.99
C PRO A 76 -17.91 -8.21 -0.28
N LYS A 77 -18.26 -9.32 -0.93
CA LYS A 77 -19.10 -9.33 -2.13
C LYS A 77 -20.29 -10.23 -1.87
N SER A 78 -21.46 -9.79 -2.31
CA SER A 78 -22.67 -10.62 -2.26
C SER A 78 -22.53 -11.81 -3.21
N ASN A 79 -22.88 -13.01 -2.76
CA ASN A 79 -22.94 -14.22 -3.61
C ASN A 79 -23.97 -14.09 -4.76
N CYS A 80 -24.90 -13.14 -4.63
CA CYS A 80 -25.93 -12.83 -5.59
C CYS A 80 -25.61 -11.49 -6.25
N LEU A 81 -25.35 -11.51 -7.55
CA LEU A 81 -25.04 -10.31 -8.35
C LEU A 81 -26.17 -9.27 -8.34
N PHE A 82 -27.39 -9.66 -7.97
CA PHE A 82 -28.56 -8.79 -7.98
C PHE A 82 -28.88 -8.16 -6.61
N CYS A 83 -28.43 -8.79 -5.53
CA CYS A 83 -28.69 -8.33 -4.16
C CYS A 83 -27.46 -7.66 -3.56
N LEU A 84 -27.68 -6.63 -2.75
CA LEU A 84 -26.63 -6.06 -1.90
C LEU A 84 -26.20 -7.10 -0.85
N ILE A 85 -25.03 -6.89 -0.24
CA ILE A 85 -24.49 -7.79 0.80
C ILE A 85 -25.47 -7.90 1.97
N GLU A 86 -26.07 -6.79 2.38
CA GLU A 86 -27.05 -6.72 3.47
C GLU A 86 -28.36 -7.46 3.18
N ASP A 87 -28.73 -7.52 1.90
CA ASP A 87 -29.94 -8.19 1.41
C ASP A 87 -29.75 -9.70 1.20
N ASN A 88 -28.49 -10.18 1.12
CA ASN A 88 -28.14 -11.57 0.84
C ASN A 88 -27.75 -12.34 2.11
N LYS A 89 -28.61 -12.30 3.12
CA LYS A 89 -28.35 -12.91 4.45
C LYS A 89 -28.29 -14.44 4.42
N ASP A 90 -28.99 -15.06 3.48
CA ASP A 90 -29.04 -16.50 3.24
C ASP A 90 -27.95 -16.98 2.26
N CYS A 91 -27.07 -16.08 1.82
CA CYS A 91 -25.92 -16.39 0.97
C CYS A 91 -26.30 -17.07 -0.36
N HIS A 92 -27.50 -16.85 -0.88
CA HIS A 92 -27.99 -17.49 -2.09
C HIS A 92 -27.17 -17.08 -3.33
N PRO A 93 -26.97 -17.99 -4.30
CA PRO A 93 -26.35 -17.65 -5.58
C PRO A 93 -27.31 -16.87 -6.47
N THR A 94 -26.79 -16.06 -7.38
CA THR A 94 -27.59 -15.24 -8.33
C THR A 94 -28.72 -16.01 -9.01
N GLY A 95 -28.47 -17.26 -9.42
CA GLY A 95 -29.47 -18.11 -10.08
C GLY A 95 -30.70 -18.42 -9.22
N ARG A 96 -30.58 -18.42 -7.90
CA ARG A 96 -31.65 -18.79 -6.95
C ARG A 96 -32.22 -17.59 -6.19
N CYS A 97 -31.93 -16.37 -6.64
CA CYS A 97 -32.46 -15.17 -6.01
C CYS A 97 -33.99 -15.15 -6.00
N CYS A 98 -34.58 -15.16 -4.80
CA CYS A 98 -36.03 -15.12 -4.60
C CYS A 98 -36.65 -13.74 -4.89
N ARG A 99 -35.86 -12.67 -4.76
CA ARG A 99 -36.30 -11.28 -5.03
C ARG A 99 -36.46 -10.99 -6.52
N TYR A 100 -35.69 -11.69 -7.37
CA TYR A 100 -35.73 -11.56 -8.83
C TYR A 100 -35.95 -12.94 -9.45
N PRO A 101 -37.16 -13.51 -9.32
CA PRO A 101 -37.42 -14.89 -9.70
C PRO A 101 -37.47 -15.09 -11.22
N ASP A 102 -38.00 -14.12 -11.96
CA ASP A 102 -38.22 -14.20 -13.40
C ASP A 102 -37.10 -13.55 -14.25
N ALA A 103 -37.07 -13.85 -15.54
CA ALA A 103 -36.03 -13.34 -16.45
C ALA A 103 -36.09 -11.82 -16.65
N VAL A 104 -37.29 -11.25 -16.65
CA VAL A 104 -37.51 -9.82 -16.90
C VAL A 104 -37.03 -9.01 -15.70
N SER A 105 -37.41 -9.39 -14.47
CA SER A 105 -36.94 -8.73 -13.26
C SER A 105 -35.42 -8.78 -13.12
N ARG A 106 -34.79 -9.90 -13.49
CA ARG A 106 -33.32 -10.02 -13.53
C ARG A 106 -32.69 -9.09 -14.57
N ALA A 107 -33.28 -8.95 -15.76
CA ALA A 107 -32.76 -8.08 -16.82
C ALA A 107 -32.89 -6.60 -16.46
N VAL A 108 -34.02 -6.20 -15.85
CA VAL A 108 -34.21 -4.86 -15.31
C VAL A 108 -33.20 -4.57 -14.20
N ARG A 109 -32.99 -5.53 -13.28
CA ARG A 109 -32.01 -5.36 -12.20
C ARG A 109 -30.58 -5.27 -12.73
N ALA A 110 -30.20 -6.11 -13.70
CA ALA A 110 -28.90 -6.04 -14.36
C ALA A 110 -28.68 -4.66 -15.02
N SER A 111 -29.70 -4.11 -15.67
CA SER A 111 -29.66 -2.77 -16.29
C SER A 111 -29.50 -1.68 -15.23
N ASN A 112 -30.24 -1.76 -14.12
CA ASN A 112 -30.13 -0.80 -13.01
C ASN A 112 -28.76 -0.83 -12.32
N LEU A 113 -28.09 -1.98 -12.33
CA LEU A 113 -26.73 -2.16 -11.80
C LEU A 113 -25.65 -1.83 -12.83
N ASN A 114 -26.01 -1.29 -14.00
CA ASN A 114 -25.08 -1.03 -15.11
C ASN A 114 -24.24 -2.25 -15.49
N LEU A 115 -24.87 -3.42 -15.57
CA LEU A 115 -24.23 -4.65 -16.03
C LEU A 115 -24.54 -4.91 -17.50
N CYS A 116 -23.61 -5.58 -18.18
CA CYS A 116 -23.83 -6.11 -19.51
C CYS A 116 -24.82 -7.28 -19.44
N ASN A 117 -25.89 -7.23 -20.23
CA ASN A 117 -26.92 -8.28 -20.24
C ASN A 117 -26.44 -9.62 -20.82
N ARG A 118 -25.23 -9.69 -21.39
CA ARG A 118 -24.64 -10.90 -21.95
C ARG A 118 -23.72 -11.60 -20.95
N CYS A 119 -22.76 -10.88 -20.38
CA CYS A 119 -21.76 -11.44 -19.47
C CYS A 119 -21.99 -11.16 -17.98
N LEU A 120 -22.93 -10.27 -17.64
CA LEU A 120 -23.20 -9.79 -16.28
C LEU A 120 -21.98 -9.15 -15.58
N GLN A 121 -20.98 -8.72 -16.35
CA GLN A 121 -19.89 -7.85 -15.90
C GLN A 121 -20.30 -6.37 -16.00
N PRO A 122 -19.53 -5.43 -15.42
CA PRO A 122 -19.76 -4.00 -15.63
C PRO A 122 -19.95 -3.66 -17.11
N ARG A 123 -20.88 -2.76 -17.40
CA ARG A 123 -21.27 -2.41 -18.77
C ARG A 123 -20.04 -1.93 -19.55
N HIS A 124 -19.81 -2.57 -20.70
CA HIS A 124 -18.70 -2.29 -21.60
C HIS A 124 -19.24 -1.99 -23.00
N ARG A 125 -18.43 -1.31 -23.83
CA ARG A 125 -18.76 -1.00 -25.24
C ARG A 125 -18.36 -2.13 -26.20
N GLU A 126 -17.34 -2.90 -25.84
CA GLU A 126 -16.83 -4.00 -26.66
C GLU A 126 -17.81 -5.17 -26.70
N ASP A 127 -17.71 -6.01 -27.74
CA ASP A 127 -18.44 -7.27 -27.76
C ASP A 127 -17.77 -8.30 -26.83
N CYS A 128 -18.50 -8.74 -25.80
CA CYS A 128 -18.04 -9.79 -24.90
C CYS A 128 -18.09 -11.21 -25.50
N GLY A 129 -18.69 -11.39 -26.69
CA GLY A 129 -18.79 -12.69 -27.36
C GLY A 129 -19.69 -13.72 -26.66
N ILE A 130 -20.33 -13.36 -25.54
CA ILE A 130 -21.17 -14.30 -24.77
C ILE A 130 -22.55 -14.40 -25.41
N LEU A 131 -22.98 -15.64 -25.68
CA LEU A 131 -24.30 -15.99 -26.19
C LEU A 131 -25.00 -16.94 -25.22
N CYS A 132 -26.33 -16.90 -25.21
CA CYS A 132 -27.15 -17.79 -24.40
C CYS A 132 -27.01 -19.24 -24.88
N THR A 133 -26.70 -20.17 -23.98
CA THR A 133 -26.53 -21.58 -24.31
C THR A 133 -27.81 -22.29 -24.77
N TYR A 134 -28.99 -21.75 -24.44
CA TYR A 134 -30.28 -22.34 -24.86
C TYR A 134 -30.76 -21.87 -26.23
N PHE A 135 -30.51 -20.61 -26.59
CA PHE A 135 -31.06 -19.99 -27.80
C PHE A 135 -30.02 -19.44 -28.77
N GLY A 136 -28.75 -19.41 -28.39
CA GLY A 136 -27.67 -18.78 -29.17
C GLY A 136 -27.82 -17.26 -29.31
N ARG A 137 -28.72 -16.61 -28.56
CA ARG A 137 -28.97 -15.16 -28.65
C ARG A 137 -28.10 -14.35 -27.70
N GLU A 138 -28.03 -13.05 -27.93
CA GLU A 138 -27.22 -12.07 -27.19
C GLU A 138 -27.75 -11.74 -25.78
N HIS A 139 -27.84 -12.74 -24.90
CA HIS A 139 -28.15 -12.53 -23.48
C HIS A 139 -27.50 -13.61 -22.61
N ASN A 140 -27.35 -13.30 -21.33
CA ASN A 140 -26.87 -14.25 -20.34
C ASN A 140 -27.93 -15.33 -20.09
N VAL A 141 -27.50 -16.56 -19.87
CA VAL A 141 -28.39 -17.69 -19.54
C VAL A 141 -29.29 -17.44 -18.32
N LEU A 142 -28.87 -16.59 -17.38
CA LEU A 142 -29.68 -16.19 -16.22
C LEU A 142 -30.83 -15.23 -16.55
N LEU A 143 -30.77 -14.58 -17.72
CA LEU A 143 -31.80 -13.70 -18.25
C LEU A 143 -32.67 -14.41 -19.30
N CYS A 144 -32.46 -15.71 -19.51
CA CYS A 144 -33.18 -16.50 -20.50
C CYS A 144 -34.57 -16.90 -19.98
N PRO A 145 -35.68 -16.49 -20.62
CA PRO A 145 -37.03 -16.84 -20.18
C PRO A 145 -37.28 -18.36 -20.10
N SER A 146 -36.69 -19.13 -21.01
CA SER A 146 -36.96 -20.57 -21.13
C SER A 146 -36.15 -21.43 -20.16
N LYS A 147 -35.11 -20.87 -19.53
CA LYS A 147 -34.43 -21.55 -18.42
C LYS A 147 -35.36 -21.66 -17.20
N LEU A 148 -36.17 -20.62 -16.97
CA LEU A 148 -37.04 -20.52 -15.81
C LEU A 148 -38.35 -21.32 -15.98
N SER A 149 -38.82 -21.48 -17.22
CA SER A 149 -39.98 -22.33 -17.51
C SER A 149 -39.71 -23.82 -17.25
N GLN A 150 -38.46 -24.27 -17.40
CA GLN A 150 -38.07 -25.66 -17.11
C GLN A 150 -37.95 -25.95 -15.61
N SER A 151 -37.57 -24.97 -14.77
CA SER A 151 -37.47 -25.19 -13.33
C SER A 151 -38.83 -25.31 -12.63
N THR A 152 -39.89 -24.75 -13.21
CA THR A 152 -41.27 -24.85 -12.68
C THR A 152 -42.01 -26.10 -13.17
N GLY A 153 -41.46 -26.87 -14.11
CA GLY A 153 -42.13 -28.03 -14.72
C GLY A 153 -42.07 -29.34 -13.93
N SER A 154 -41.29 -29.43 -12.84
CA SER A 154 -41.02 -30.71 -12.15
C SER A 154 -41.48 -30.78 -10.68
N LEU A 155 -42.42 -29.94 -10.25
CA LEU A 155 -43.15 -30.20 -9.00
C LEU A 155 -44.33 -31.15 -9.27
N LYS A 156 -44.03 -32.42 -9.58
CA LYS A 156 -45.03 -33.49 -9.44
C LYS A 156 -45.41 -33.58 -7.96
N ARG A 157 -46.58 -33.04 -7.64
CA ARG A 157 -47.28 -33.11 -6.34
C ARG A 157 -47.37 -34.59 -5.91
N LYS A 158 -46.50 -35.03 -5.00
CA LYS A 158 -46.70 -36.31 -4.29
C LYS A 158 -47.95 -36.12 -3.41
N LYS A 159 -49.05 -36.77 -3.80
CA LYS A 159 -50.23 -36.91 -2.96
C LYS A 159 -49.86 -37.83 -1.80
N PHE A 160 -50.10 -37.38 -0.57
CA PHE A 160 -50.19 -38.23 0.61
C PHE A 160 -51.47 -39.07 0.54
#